data_AF-A0A8S0ZD55-F1
#
_entry.id   AF-A0A8S0ZD55-F1
#
_cell.length_a   1.000
_cell.length_b   1.000
_cell.length_c   1.000
_cell.angle_alpha   90.00
_cell.angle_beta   90.00
_cell.angle_gamma   90.00
#
_symmetry.space_group_name_H-M   'P 1'
#
loop_
_entity.id
_entity.type
_entity.pdbx_description
1 polymer ?
#
loop_
_entity_poly.entity_id
_entity_poly.type
_entity_poly.pdbx_seq_one_letter_code
_entity_poly.pdbx_strand_id
1 'polypeptide(L)'
;MSKCEQLRVGGRNEKIKVTSDSRALRVGGRNEKIKVTSDSRALRVGGRNEKIKVTSDSRALRVGGRNENIKVTSDSRALRVGGRNEKIKVTSDSRALRVGGRNEKIKVTSGSRALRVGGRNEKIKVTSDSRALRVGGRNEKIKVTSDSRALRVGGRNEKIKVTSDSRALRVGGRNEKIKVTSDSRALRVGGRNEKIKVTSDSRALWES
;
A
#
# COMPACT_ATOMS: atom_id res chain seq x y z
N MET A 1 -32.29 -12.04 9.07
CA MET A 1 -32.15 -10.98 8.06
C MET A 1 -31.40 -11.55 6.85
N SER A 2 -32.04 -11.64 5.68
CA SER A 2 -31.39 -12.14 4.47
C SER A 2 -30.32 -11.15 4.01
N LYS A 3 -29.05 -11.57 3.90
CA LYS A 3 -27.98 -10.71 3.38
C LYS A 3 -28.29 -10.35 1.93
N CYS A 4 -28.20 -9.07 1.57
CA CYS A 4 -28.33 -8.64 0.19
C CYS A 4 -27.29 -9.38 -0.68
N GLU A 5 -27.73 -10.07 -1.74
CA GLU A 5 -26.81 -10.84 -2.57
C GLU A 5 -25.86 -9.94 -3.37
N GLN A 6 -26.40 -8.87 -3.98
CA GLN A 6 -25.63 -7.90 -4.74
C GLN A 6 -26.22 -6.50 -4.60
N LEU A 7 -25.39 -5.54 -4.20
CA LEU A 7 -25.73 -4.12 -4.20
C LEU A 7 -24.79 -3.35 -5.14
N ARG A 8 -25.36 -2.52 -6.00
CA ARG A 8 -24.62 -1.61 -6.89
C ARG A 8 -25.11 -0.18 -6.68
N VAL A 9 -24.20 0.72 -6.36
CA VAL A 9 -24.49 2.15 -6.17
C VAL A 9 -23.54 2.97 -7.02
N GLY A 10 -24.07 3.90 -7.82
CA GLY A 10 -23.22 4.78 -8.60
C GLY A 10 -23.98 5.84 -9.38
N GLY A 11 -23.31 6.45 -10.36
CA GLY A 11 -23.84 7.54 -11.17
C GLY A 11 -22.99 8.80 -11.07
N ARG A 12 -23.60 9.96 -11.33
CA ARG A 12 -22.99 11.28 -11.18
C ARG A 12 -23.70 12.03 -10.05
N ASN A 13 -23.08 12.07 -8.88
CA ASN A 13 -23.67 12.67 -7.68
C ASN A 13 -22.67 13.59 -7.00
N GLU A 14 -23.15 14.55 -6.22
CA GLU A 14 -22.26 15.26 -5.30
C GLU A 14 -21.71 14.27 -4.23
N LYS A 15 -22.60 13.48 -3.62
CA LYS A 15 -22.25 12.57 -2.52
C LYS A 15 -22.91 11.20 -2.66
N ILE A 16 -22.16 10.14 -2.39
CA ILE A 16 -22.66 8.77 -2.17
C ILE A 16 -22.25 8.32 -0.76
N LYS A 17 -23.23 7.86 0.03
CA LYS A 17 -23.02 7.23 1.34
C LYS A 17 -23.68 5.86 1.35
N VAL A 18 -22.91 4.80 1.58
CA VAL A 18 -23.40 3.42 1.63
C VAL A 18 -23.02 2.77 2.95
N THR A 19 -24.00 2.17 3.62
CA THR A 19 -23.83 1.22 4.73
C THR A 19 -24.50 -0.08 4.33
N SER A 20 -23.78 -1.22 4.32
CA SER A 20 -24.33 -2.48 3.81
C SER A 20 -23.68 -3.71 4.41
N ASP A 21 -24.51 -4.70 4.75
CA ASP A 21 -24.13 -6.12 4.86
C ASP A 21 -24.59 -6.84 3.58
N SER A 22 -23.65 -7.31 2.76
CA SER A 22 -23.98 -7.96 1.50
C SER A 22 -22.95 -9.02 1.09
N ARG A 23 -23.36 -9.95 0.23
CA ARG A 23 -22.41 -10.87 -0.39
C ARG A 23 -21.47 -10.12 -1.35
N ALA A 24 -21.99 -9.18 -2.14
CA ALA A 24 -21.17 -8.34 -3.00
C ALA A 24 -21.67 -6.89 -3.07
N LEU A 25 -20.77 -5.93 -2.85
CA LEU A 25 -21.03 -4.50 -2.98
C LEU A 25 -20.12 -3.87 -4.03
N ARG A 26 -20.71 -3.08 -4.93
CA ARG A 26 -19.99 -2.23 -5.89
C ARG A 26 -20.44 -0.78 -5.75
N VAL A 27 -19.51 0.12 -5.50
CA VAL A 27 -19.77 1.57 -5.40
C VAL A 27 -18.87 2.32 -6.37
N GLY A 28 -19.42 3.21 -7.20
CA GLY A 28 -18.58 4.07 -8.04
C GLY A 28 -19.30 5.15 -8.84
N GLY A 29 -18.72 5.54 -9.97
CA GLY A 29 -19.23 6.63 -10.81
C GLY A 29 -18.35 7.87 -10.80
N ARG A 30 -18.94 9.04 -11.09
CA ARG A 30 -18.27 10.35 -11.08
C ARG A 30 -18.87 11.24 -10.01
N ASN A 31 -18.26 11.29 -8.83
CA ASN A 31 -18.83 11.98 -7.68
C ASN A 31 -17.81 12.87 -6.98
N GLU A 32 -18.22 13.86 -6.21
CA GLU A 32 -17.26 14.57 -5.35
C GLU A 32 -16.82 13.64 -4.21
N LYS A 33 -17.77 13.03 -3.50
CA LYS A 33 -17.49 12.24 -2.29
C LYS A 33 -18.17 10.87 -2.31
N ILE A 34 -17.41 9.82 -2.06
CA ILE A 34 -17.91 8.46 -1.76
C ILE A 34 -17.49 8.08 -0.34
N LYS A 35 -18.46 7.69 0.50
CA LYS A 35 -18.23 7.10 1.83
C LYS A 35 -18.91 5.72 1.90
N VAL A 36 -18.12 4.67 2.14
CA VAL A 36 -18.63 3.29 2.27
C VAL A 36 -18.26 2.71 3.62
N THR A 37 -19.24 2.11 4.30
CA THR A 37 -19.05 1.24 5.46
C THR A 37 -19.70 -0.11 5.14
N SER A 38 -18.94 -1.21 5.15
CA SER A 38 -19.52 -2.49 4.73
C SER A 38 -18.86 -3.71 5.38
N ASP A 39 -19.70 -4.66 5.77
CA ASP A 39 -19.35 -6.07 5.91
C ASP A 39 -19.75 -6.77 4.60
N SER A 40 -18.78 -7.32 3.88
CA SER A 40 -19.11 -8.08 2.66
C SER A 40 -18.12 -9.16 2.31
N ARG A 41 -18.56 -10.18 1.55
CA ARG A 41 -17.58 -11.12 0.98
C ARG A 41 -16.69 -10.43 -0.06
N ALA A 42 -17.27 -9.55 -0.88
CA ALA A 42 -16.52 -8.80 -1.90
C ALA A 42 -16.99 -7.34 -2.01
N LEU A 43 -16.06 -6.41 -1.78
CA LEU A 43 -16.29 -4.97 -1.95
C LEU A 43 -15.41 -4.41 -3.08
N ARG A 44 -16.02 -3.65 -3.99
CA ARG A 44 -15.31 -2.85 -4.98
C ARG A 44 -15.77 -1.39 -4.91
N VAL A 45 -14.82 -0.47 -4.74
CA VAL A 45 -15.08 0.98 -4.73
C VAL A 45 -14.18 1.67 -5.74
N GLY A 46 -14.73 2.52 -6.61
CA GLY A 46 -13.90 3.32 -7.51
C GLY A 46 -14.63 4.30 -8.40
N GLY A 47 -14.01 4.70 -9.51
CA GLY A 47 -14.55 5.70 -10.44
C GLY A 47 -13.67 6.94 -10.56
N ARG A 48 -14.27 8.09 -10.89
CA ARG A 48 -13.59 9.40 -10.98
C ARG A 48 -14.16 10.33 -9.92
N ASN A 49 -13.48 10.45 -8.78
CA ASN A 49 -14.02 11.20 -7.65
C ASN A 49 -12.98 12.12 -6.99
N GLU A 50 -13.40 13.15 -6.26
CA GLU A 50 -12.43 13.90 -5.45
C GLU A 50 -11.99 13.06 -4.24
N LYS A 51 -12.95 12.50 -3.50
CA LYS A 51 -12.68 11.81 -2.22
C LYS A 51 -13.40 10.47 -2.13
N ILE A 52 -12.63 9.41 -1.86
CA ILE A 52 -13.15 8.08 -1.49
C ILE A 52 -12.71 7.76 -0.06
N LYS A 53 -13.67 7.45 0.82
CA LYS A 53 -13.44 6.90 2.16
C LYS A 53 -14.12 5.54 2.30
N VAL A 54 -13.34 4.51 2.60
CA VAL A 54 -13.84 3.14 2.80
C VAL A 54 -13.45 2.63 4.19
N THR A 55 -14.42 2.13 4.92
CA THR A 55 -14.24 1.29 6.10
C THR A 55 -14.90 -0.07 5.81
N SER A 56 -14.17 -1.17 5.90
CA SER A 56 -14.76 -2.48 5.58
C SER A 56 -14.10 -3.66 6.28
N ASP A 57 -14.94 -4.59 6.72
CA ASP A 57 -14.57 -5.99 6.92
C ASP A 57 -14.95 -6.75 5.63
N SER A 58 -13.98 -7.42 5.00
CA SER A 58 -14.31 -8.23 3.82
C SER A 58 -13.35 -9.36 3.53
N ARG A 59 -13.82 -10.39 2.82
CA ARG A 59 -12.87 -11.38 2.28
C ARG A 59 -11.99 -10.76 1.19
N ALA A 60 -12.55 -9.92 0.33
CA ALA A 60 -11.81 -9.24 -0.73
C ALA A 60 -12.27 -7.79 -0.93
N LEU A 61 -11.35 -6.85 -0.76
CA LEU A 61 -11.55 -5.42 -1.00
C LEU A 61 -10.69 -4.93 -2.17
N ARG A 62 -11.31 -4.22 -3.10
CA ARG A 62 -10.62 -3.46 -4.17
C ARG A 62 -11.06 -2.00 -4.16
N VAL A 63 -10.11 -1.09 -4.04
CA VAL A 63 -10.36 0.36 -4.12
C VAL A 63 -9.47 0.99 -5.18
N GLY A 64 -10.03 1.80 -6.08
CA GLY A 64 -9.22 2.54 -7.03
C GLY A 64 -9.95 3.46 -7.99
N GLY A 65 -9.34 3.77 -9.13
CA GLY A 65 -9.88 4.71 -10.12
C GLY A 65 -9.00 5.94 -10.32
N ARG A 66 -9.60 7.06 -10.72
CA ARG A 66 -8.93 8.36 -10.90
C ARG A 66 -9.46 9.35 -9.87
N ASN A 67 -8.78 9.53 -8.76
CA ASN A 67 -9.29 10.34 -7.66
C ASN A 67 -8.26 11.29 -7.08
N GLU A 68 -8.65 12.37 -6.40
CA GLU A 68 -7.65 13.16 -5.66
C GLU A 68 -7.20 12.37 -4.43
N ASN A 69 -8.16 11.91 -3.61
CA ASN A 69 -7.88 11.31 -2.31
C ASN A 69 -8.60 9.97 -2.11
N ILE A 70 -7.85 8.93 -1.77
CA ILE A 70 -8.37 7.64 -1.31
C ILE A 70 -7.92 7.40 0.14
N LYS A 71 -8.87 7.15 1.05
CA LYS A 71 -8.63 6.67 2.41
C LYS A 71 -9.32 5.33 2.63
N VAL A 72 -8.55 4.31 3.00
CA VAL A 72 -9.06 2.97 3.29
C VAL A 72 -8.64 2.53 4.69
N THR A 73 -9.62 2.08 5.47
CA THR A 73 -9.44 1.30 6.70
C THR A 73 -10.10 -0.06 6.48
N SER A 74 -9.37 -1.17 6.62
CA SER A 74 -9.97 -2.48 6.38
C SER A 74 -9.31 -3.62 7.14
N ASP A 75 -10.14 -4.51 7.65
CA ASP A 75 -9.77 -5.90 7.92
C ASP A 75 -10.16 -6.73 6.68
N SER A 76 -9.21 -7.45 6.08
CA SER A 76 -9.56 -8.33 4.97
C SER A 76 -8.62 -9.49 4.73
N ARG A 77 -9.09 -10.56 4.08
CA ARG A 77 -8.16 -11.58 3.59
C ARG A 77 -7.28 -11.02 2.46
N ALA A 78 -7.85 -10.23 1.56
CA ALA A 78 -7.12 -9.63 0.45
C ALA A 78 -7.57 -8.18 0.17
N LEU A 79 -6.63 -7.25 0.26
CA LEU A 79 -6.83 -5.84 -0.06
C LEU A 79 -5.97 -5.41 -1.26
N ARG A 80 -6.60 -4.75 -2.24
CA ARG A 80 -5.93 -4.07 -3.34
C ARG A 80 -6.37 -2.61 -3.41
N VAL A 81 -5.40 -1.69 -3.35
CA VAL A 81 -5.66 -0.25 -3.50
C VAL A 81 -4.78 0.32 -4.61
N GLY A 82 -5.35 1.08 -5.54
CA GLY A 82 -4.52 1.76 -6.54
C GLY A 82 -5.27 2.63 -7.54
N GLY A 83 -4.66 2.87 -8.70
CA GLY A 83 -5.22 3.76 -9.74
C GLY A 83 -4.32 4.97 -10.00
N ARG A 84 -4.92 6.07 -10.48
CA ARG A 84 -4.24 7.34 -10.73
C ARG A 84 -4.77 8.40 -9.77
N ASN A 85 -4.05 8.66 -8.67
CA ASN A 85 -4.56 9.54 -7.62
C ASN A 85 -3.51 10.53 -7.11
N GLU A 86 -3.91 11.62 -6.48
CA GLU A 86 -2.92 12.45 -5.78
C GLU A 86 -2.44 11.73 -4.52
N LYS A 87 -3.37 11.29 -3.67
CA LYS A 87 -3.06 10.72 -2.36
C LYS A 87 -3.81 9.41 -2.10
N ILE A 88 -3.06 8.39 -1.69
CA ILE A 88 -3.61 7.14 -1.15
C ILE A 88 -3.13 6.99 0.31
N LYS A 89 -4.08 6.81 1.23
CA LYS A 89 -3.82 6.43 2.63
C LYS A 89 -4.51 5.11 2.94
N VAL A 90 -3.74 4.10 3.35
CA VAL A 90 -4.25 2.78 3.72
C VAL A 90 -3.83 2.44 5.14
N THR A 91 -4.80 2.04 5.95
CA THR A 91 -4.61 1.35 7.23
C THR A 91 -5.30 -0.01 7.13
N SER A 92 -4.57 -1.11 7.29
CA SER A 92 -5.20 -2.43 7.14
C SER A 92 -4.51 -3.54 7.92
N ASP A 93 -5.33 -4.41 8.50
CA ASP A 93 -4.93 -5.78 8.81
C ASP A 93 -5.35 -6.69 7.66
N SER A 94 -4.43 -7.46 7.09
CA SER A 94 -4.81 -8.41 6.05
C SER A 94 -3.85 -9.57 5.87
N ARG A 95 -4.33 -10.68 5.28
CA ARG A 95 -3.38 -11.73 4.83
C ARG A 95 -2.52 -11.24 3.66
N ALA A 96 -3.10 -10.52 2.72
CA ALA A 96 -2.39 -9.98 1.56
C ALA A 96 -2.84 -8.55 1.21
N LEU A 97 -1.90 -7.62 1.25
CA LEU A 97 -2.10 -6.22 0.85
C LEU A 97 -1.26 -5.87 -0.37
N ARG A 98 -1.89 -5.26 -1.37
CA ARG A 98 -1.21 -4.64 -2.52
C ARG A 98 -1.65 -3.19 -2.68
N VAL A 99 -0.70 -2.27 -2.68
CA VAL A 99 -0.94 -0.84 -2.91
C VAL A 99 -0.07 -0.35 -4.05
N GLY A 100 -0.64 0.37 -5.02
CA GLY A 100 0.18 1.00 -6.06
C GLY A 100 -0.58 1.82 -7.09
N GLY A 101 0.02 2.01 -8.26
CA GLY A 101 -0.54 2.83 -9.35
C GLY A 101 0.34 4.01 -9.71
N ARG A 102 -0.26 5.08 -10.24
CA ARG A 102 0.42 6.34 -10.57
C ARG A 102 -0.08 7.45 -9.64
N ASN A 103 0.66 7.77 -8.58
CA ASN A 103 0.19 8.72 -7.58
C ASN A 103 1.24 9.71 -7.13
N GLU A 104 0.87 10.86 -6.57
CA GLU A 104 1.88 11.71 -5.92
C GLU A 104 2.34 11.05 -4.61
N LYS A 105 1.40 10.66 -3.75
CA LYS A 105 1.72 10.18 -2.39
C LYS A 105 0.96 8.90 -2.05
N ILE A 106 1.71 7.89 -1.61
CA ILE A 106 1.17 6.67 -0.99
C ILE A 106 1.65 6.61 0.46
N LYS A 107 0.72 6.48 1.41
CA LYS A 107 0.98 6.18 2.81
C LYS A 107 0.29 4.88 3.21
N VAL A 108 1.06 3.90 3.68
CA VAL A 108 0.55 2.60 4.12
C VAL A 108 0.97 2.34 5.56
N THR A 109 0.01 1.93 6.39
CA THR A 109 0.22 1.35 7.72
C THR A 109 -0.47 -0.01 7.73
N SER A 110 0.25 -1.10 7.96
CA SER A 110 -0.37 -2.43 7.87
C SER A 110 0.27 -3.48 8.76
N GLY A 111 -0.57 -4.32 9.37
CA GLY A 111 -0.21 -5.67 9.79
C GLY A 111 -0.59 -6.64 8.68
N SER A 112 0.36 -7.44 8.15
CA SER A 112 -0.02 -8.43 7.12
C SER A 112 0.92 -9.62 6.99
N ARG A 113 0.44 -10.74 6.42
CA ARG A 113 1.38 -11.81 6.04
C ARG A 113 2.23 -11.40 4.84
N ALA A 114 1.64 -10.73 3.85
CA ALA A 114 2.35 -10.26 2.67
C ALA A 114 1.89 -8.86 2.25
N LEU A 115 2.83 -7.91 2.25
CA LEU A 115 2.63 -6.55 1.77
C LEU A 115 3.47 -6.27 0.52
N ARG A 116 2.83 -5.73 -0.52
CA ARG A 116 3.49 -5.18 -1.70
C ARG A 116 3.06 -3.75 -1.95
N VAL A 117 4.01 -2.82 -2.00
CA VAL A 117 3.76 -1.41 -2.32
C VAL A 117 4.63 -0.98 -3.50
N GLY A 118 4.05 -0.33 -4.50
CA GLY A 118 4.85 0.24 -5.57
C GLY A 118 4.09 0.99 -6.66
N GLY A 119 4.66 1.06 -7.86
CA GLY A 119 4.11 1.81 -8.99
C GLY A 119 4.99 2.98 -9.40
N ARG A 120 4.40 4.03 -10.00
CA ARG A 120 5.08 5.26 -10.39
C ARG A 120 4.59 6.41 -9.52
N ASN A 121 5.34 6.80 -8.49
CA ASN A 121 4.88 7.81 -7.54
C ASN A 121 5.95 8.82 -7.17
N GLU A 122 5.59 10.01 -6.67
CA GLU A 122 6.62 10.88 -6.10
C GLU A 122 7.10 10.31 -4.76
N LYS A 123 6.17 9.99 -3.86
CA LYS A 123 6.49 9.59 -2.48
C LYS A 123 5.73 8.34 -2.05
N ILE A 124 6.48 7.36 -1.56
CA ILE A 124 5.94 6.19 -0.85
C ILE A 124 6.43 6.22 0.59
N LYS A 125 5.51 6.16 1.56
CA LYS A 125 5.79 5.93 2.98
C LYS A 125 5.09 4.66 3.46
N VAL A 126 5.85 3.71 3.96
CA VAL A 126 5.34 2.44 4.49
C VAL A 126 5.77 2.27 5.93
N THR A 127 4.81 1.92 6.79
CA THR A 127 5.03 1.39 8.14
C THR A 127 4.35 0.02 8.20
N SER A 128 5.08 -1.05 8.47
CA SER A 128 4.50 -2.39 8.45
C SER A 128 5.05 -3.30 9.53
N ASP A 129 4.19 -4.13 10.07
CA ASP A 129 4.55 -5.43 10.64
C ASP A 129 4.14 -6.49 9.61
N SER A 130 5.07 -7.29 9.10
CA SER A 130 4.70 -8.34 8.17
C SER A 130 5.65 -9.53 8.09
N ARG A 131 5.17 -10.69 7.64
CA ARG A 131 6.10 -11.79 7.31
C ARG A 131 6.95 -11.46 6.08
N ALA A 132 6.36 -10.85 5.05
CA ALA A 132 7.07 -10.47 3.84
C ALA A 132 6.62 -9.10 3.32
N LEU A 133 7.57 -8.17 3.25
CA LEU A 133 7.36 -6.83 2.69
C LEU A 133 8.19 -6.64 1.41
N ARG A 134 7.53 -6.17 0.34
CA ARG A 134 8.20 -5.69 -0.87
C ARG A 134 7.76 -4.27 -1.20
N VAL A 135 8.72 -3.35 -1.32
CA VAL A 135 8.46 -1.95 -1.71
C VAL A 135 9.31 -1.61 -2.92
N GLY A 136 8.72 -1.01 -3.96
CA GLY A 136 9.53 -0.52 -5.08
C GLY A 136 8.77 0.16 -6.21
N GLY A 137 9.34 0.16 -7.40
CA GLY A 137 8.79 0.84 -8.59
C GLY A 137 9.66 1.98 -9.07
N ARG A 138 9.06 3.00 -9.69
CA ARG A 138 9.73 4.21 -10.16
C ARG A 138 9.27 5.41 -9.34
N ASN A 139 10.06 5.86 -8.37
CA ASN A 139 9.62 6.93 -7.46
C ASN A 139 10.70 7.96 -7.17
N GLU A 140 10.35 9.16 -6.74
CA GLU A 140 11.39 10.08 -6.22
C GLU A 140 11.87 9.59 -4.86
N LYS A 141 10.95 9.33 -3.92
CA LYS A 141 11.28 9.01 -2.53
C LYS A 141 10.52 7.79 -2.02
N ILE A 142 11.26 6.82 -1.49
CA ILE A 142 10.73 5.71 -0.71
C ILE A 142 11.22 5.82 0.73
N LYS A 143 10.29 5.81 1.70
CA LYS A 143 10.59 5.67 3.13
C LYS A 143 9.88 4.43 3.68
N VAL A 144 10.64 3.50 4.23
CA VAL A 144 10.14 2.27 4.84
C VAL A 144 10.57 2.19 6.30
N THR A 145 9.61 1.89 7.17
CA THR A 145 9.84 1.43 8.55
C THR A 145 9.15 0.08 8.68
N SER A 146 9.88 -0.99 9.02
CA SER A 146 9.28 -2.32 9.10
C SER A 146 9.84 -3.16 10.23
N ASP A 147 8.99 -3.94 10.86
CA ASP A 147 9.35 -5.23 11.44
C ASP A 147 8.94 -6.30 10.43
N SER A 148 9.86 -7.16 10.01
CA SER A 148 9.48 -8.27 9.13
C SER A 148 10.43 -9.46 9.12
N ARG A 149 9.94 -10.65 8.75
CA ARG A 149 10.87 -11.77 8.48
C ARG A 149 11.71 -11.52 7.22
N ALA A 150 11.11 -10.95 6.17
CA ALA A 150 11.82 -10.65 4.93
C ALA A 150 11.38 -9.31 4.35
N LEU A 151 12.32 -8.38 4.21
CA LEU A 151 12.13 -7.08 3.58
C LEU A 151 12.93 -6.98 2.28
N ARG A 152 12.25 -6.57 1.19
CA ARG A 152 12.90 -6.17 -0.06
C ARG A 152 12.47 -4.76 -0.46
N VAL A 153 13.43 -3.87 -0.65
CA VAL A 153 13.19 -2.49 -1.13
C VAL A 153 14.01 -2.22 -2.38
N GLY A 154 13.41 -1.69 -3.44
CA GLY A 154 14.19 -1.30 -4.61
C GLY A 154 13.43 -0.68 -5.76
N GLY A 155 14.00 -0.74 -6.97
CA GLY A 155 13.44 -0.14 -8.18
C GLY A 155 14.31 0.98 -8.72
N ARG A 156 13.71 1.96 -9.42
CA ARG A 156 14.39 3.14 -9.96
C ARG A 156 13.96 4.38 -9.19
N ASN A 157 14.77 4.87 -8.25
CA ASN A 157 14.35 5.98 -7.40
C ASN A 157 15.44 7.01 -7.16
N GLU A 158 15.10 8.25 -6.80
CA GLU A 158 16.14 9.19 -6.35
C GLU A 158 16.63 8.81 -4.96
N LYS A 159 15.71 8.62 -4.01
CA LYS A 159 16.05 8.38 -2.60
C LYS A 159 15.29 7.21 -1.99
N ILE A 160 16.03 6.27 -1.40
CA ILE A 160 15.49 5.21 -0.56
C ILE A 160 15.99 5.42 0.88
N LYS A 161 15.07 5.46 1.84
CA LYS A 161 15.37 5.40 3.28
C LYS A 161 14.67 4.19 3.90
N VAL A 162 15.43 3.29 4.49
CA VAL A 162 14.92 2.09 5.18
C VAL A 162 15.36 2.11 6.64
N THR A 163 14.41 1.87 7.53
CA THR A 163 14.64 1.49 8.93
C THR A 163 13.95 0.15 9.14
N SER A 164 14.68 -0.90 9.52
CA SER A 164 14.07 -2.23 9.68
C SER A 164 14.66 -3.01 10.84
N ASP A 165 13.79 -3.77 11.52
CA ASP A 165 14.17 -5.02 12.17
C ASP A 165 13.75 -6.15 11.22
N SER A 166 14.67 -7.02 10.81
CA SER A 166 14.29 -8.18 10.01
C SER A 166 15.26 -9.35 10.04
N ARG A 167 14.78 -10.57 9.75
CA ARG A 167 15.71 -11.69 9.54
C ARG A 167 16.54 -11.52 8.27
N ALA A 168 15.93 -11.05 7.18
CA ALA A 168 16.60 -10.82 5.92
C ALA A 168 16.15 -9.50 5.28
N LEU A 169 17.11 -8.59 5.08
CA LEU A 169 16.92 -7.32 4.39
C LEU A 169 17.68 -7.31 3.06
N ARG A 170 17.00 -6.95 1.98
CA ARG A 170 17.62 -6.63 0.69
C ARG A 170 17.18 -5.25 0.21
N VAL A 171 18.15 -4.38 -0.05
CA VAL A 171 17.90 -3.03 -0.61
C VAL A 171 18.72 -2.86 -1.89
N GLY A 172 18.10 -2.41 -2.98
CA GLY A 172 18.87 -2.16 -4.20
C GLY A 172 18.10 -1.61 -5.39
N GLY A 173 18.67 -1.74 -6.59
CA GLY A 173 18.10 -1.20 -7.83
C GLY A 173 18.97 -0.11 -8.43
N ARG A 174 18.34 0.85 -9.12
CA ARG A 174 19.02 2.02 -9.71
C ARG A 174 18.61 3.28 -8.96
N ASN A 175 19.43 3.79 -8.06
CA ASN A 175 19.05 4.96 -7.25
C ASN A 175 20.16 5.98 -7.09
N GLU A 176 19.84 7.24 -6.81
CA GLU A 176 20.89 8.21 -6.46
C GLU A 176 21.40 7.94 -5.04
N LYS A 177 20.48 7.84 -4.06
CA LYS A 177 20.84 7.72 -2.63
C LYS A 177 20.07 6.59 -1.95
N ILE A 178 20.79 5.71 -1.29
CA ILE A 178 20.25 4.71 -0.37
C ILE A 178 20.76 5.02 1.05
N LYS A 179 19.84 5.11 2.02
CA LYS A 179 20.15 5.11 3.45
C LYS A 179 19.44 3.95 4.14
N VAL A 180 20.21 3.06 4.76
CA VAL A 180 19.70 1.90 5.51
C VAL A 180 20.13 2.01 6.97
N THR A 181 19.17 1.84 7.87
CA THR A 181 19.40 1.53 9.28
C THR A 181 18.73 0.20 9.57
N SER A 182 19.46 -0.83 9.98
CA SER A 182 18.87 -2.15 10.20
C SER A 182 19.44 -2.87 11.42
N ASP A 183 18.58 -3.61 12.11
CA ASP A 183 18.97 -4.81 12.85
C ASP A 183 18.56 -6.00 11.97
N SER A 184 19.51 -6.83 11.54
CA SER A 184 19.15 -8.02 10.77
C SER A 184 20.14 -9.16 10.83
N ARG A 185 19.67 -10.39 10.60
CA ARG A 185 20.59 -11.54 10.51
C ARG A 185 21.38 -11.53 9.20
N ALA A 186 20.75 -11.11 8.11
CA ALA A 186 21.38 -11.02 6.79
C ALA A 186 20.95 -9.73 6.08
N LEU A 187 21.92 -8.89 5.74
CA LEU A 187 21.73 -7.65 5.00
C LEU A 187 22.47 -7.70 3.67
N ARG A 188 21.75 -7.38 2.58
CA ARG A 188 22.34 -7.14 1.27
C ARG A 188 21.93 -5.75 0.76
N VAL A 189 22.91 -4.92 0.44
CA VAL A 189 22.68 -3.61 -0.19
C VAL A 189 23.50 -3.51 -1.46
N GLY A 190 22.86 -3.15 -2.58
CA GLY A 190 23.61 -3.08 -3.84
C GLY A 190 22.85 -2.58 -5.06
N GLY A 191 23.50 -2.70 -6.22
CA GLY A 191 22.99 -2.24 -7.52
C GLY A 191 23.58 -0.88 -7.93
N ARG A 192 23.03 -0.28 -8.99
CA ARG A 192 23.59 0.95 -9.57
C ARG A 192 23.19 2.18 -8.76
N ASN A 193 24.02 2.58 -7.80
CA ASN A 193 23.74 3.73 -6.94
C ASN A 193 24.89 4.73 -6.85
N GLU A 194 24.59 6.02 -6.72
CA GLU A 194 25.63 7.05 -6.54
C GLU A 194 26.16 7.08 -5.11
N LYS A 195 25.25 6.94 -4.11
CA LYS A 195 25.62 6.95 -2.69
C LYS A 195 24.83 5.91 -1.91
N ILE A 196 25.54 5.10 -1.14
CA ILE A 196 24.97 4.15 -0.19
C ILE A 196 25.51 4.50 1.20
N LYS A 197 24.61 4.63 2.18
CA LYS A 197 24.95 4.74 3.60
C LYS A 197 24.22 3.67 4.39
N VAL A 198 24.97 2.77 5.01
CA VAL A 198 24.45 1.69 5.85
C VAL A 198 24.89 1.91 7.29
N THR A 199 23.95 1.72 8.21
CA THR A 199 24.22 1.56 9.64
C THR A 199 23.49 0.29 10.04
N SER A 200 24.22 -0.76 10.40
CA SER A 200 23.60 -2.04 10.70
C SER A 200 24.28 -2.71 11.88
N ASP A 201 23.47 -3.34 12.73
CA ASP A 201 23.91 -4.45 13.55
C ASP A 201 23.47 -5.72 12.82
N SER A 202 24.39 -6.39 12.13
CA SER A 202 24.04 -7.62 11.41
C SER A 202 25.17 -8.61 11.36
N ARG A 203 24.81 -9.90 11.43
CA ARG A 203 25.77 -11.01 11.46
C ARG A 203 26.41 -11.33 10.11
N ALA A 204 25.82 -10.85 9.01
CA ALA A 204 26.35 -11.01 7.67
C ALA A 204 25.97 -9.81 6.79
N LEU A 205 26.98 -9.01 6.42
CA LEU A 205 26.89 -7.85 5.54
C LEU A 205 27.46 -8.19 4.16
N TRP A 206 26.70 -7.88 3.10
CA TRP A 206 27.18 -7.94 1.72
C TRP A 206 26.86 -6.63 1.00
N GLU A 207 27.92 -5.96 0.52
CA GLU A 207 27.85 -4.73 -0.28
C GLU A 207 28.39 -5.03 -1.68
N SER A 208 27.63 -4.68 -2.73
CA SER A 208 28.00 -4.90 -4.14
C SER A 208 27.45 -3.83 -5.07
#